data_AF-D7N8Q3-F1
#
_entry.id   AF-D7N8Q3-F1
#
_cell.length_a   1.000
_cell.length_b   1.000
_cell.length_c   1.000
_cell.angle_alpha   90.00
_cell.angle_beta   90.00
_cell.angle_gamma   90.00
#
_symmetry.space_group_name_H-M   'P 1'
#
loop_
_entity.id
_entity.type
_entity.pdbx_description
1 polymer ?
#
loop_
_entity_poly.entity_id
_entity_poly.type
_entity_poly.pdbx_seq_one_letter_code
_entity_poly.pdbx_strand_id
1 'polypeptide(L)'
;MKAIILNDFYNWRRSIKTSIFALVCCMISPIISALRGQLNFGYVIMTIGIASFIFGSIEVSSVFYDEQSGFLDLIYATPISEERYITSKFVFSVLIHLIIFLVASIVMLAISNDIELIKINFLIISIYMICCFVNIAFMFKFGCKNIFTLMMVVFMILFFTAYFFGFDNIFEFMKKDVKNTYYLVSGLVLLIDVVLFFVFKKLGIKYLKERKNDKSSFV
;
A
#
# COMPACT_ATOMS: atom_id res chain seq x y z
N MET A 1 -21.24 -3.46 0.64
CA MET A 1 -19.90 -3.18 1.20
C MET A 1 -19.21 -4.47 1.65
N LYS A 2 -19.73 -5.21 2.66
CA LYS A 2 -19.13 -6.49 3.09
C LYS A 2 -18.88 -7.48 1.94
N ALA A 3 -19.88 -7.66 1.06
CA ALA A 3 -19.76 -8.54 -0.11
C ALA A 3 -18.68 -8.09 -1.12
N ILE A 4 -18.48 -6.77 -1.29
CA ILE A 4 -17.46 -6.22 -2.20
C ILE A 4 -16.07 -6.48 -1.62
N ILE A 5 -15.89 -6.22 -0.33
CA ILE A 5 -14.63 -6.52 0.38
C ILE A 5 -14.34 -8.03 0.33
N LEU A 6 -15.36 -8.88 0.51
CA LEU A 6 -15.20 -10.33 0.40
C LEU A 6 -14.77 -10.76 -1.01
N ASN A 7 -15.31 -10.13 -2.05
CA ASN A 7 -14.86 -10.33 -3.43
C ASN A 7 -13.38 -9.95 -3.59
N ASP A 8 -12.94 -8.85 -2.97
CA ASP A 8 -11.53 -8.44 -2.98
C ASP A 8 -10.62 -9.47 -2.30
N PHE A 9 -11.02 -10.01 -1.15
CA PHE A 9 -10.32 -11.12 -0.49
C PHE A 9 -10.30 -12.39 -1.36
N TYR A 10 -11.39 -12.68 -2.06
CA TYR A 10 -11.47 -13.85 -2.95
C TYR A 10 -10.53 -13.72 -4.15
N ASN A 11 -10.46 -12.52 -4.74
CA ASN A 11 -9.53 -12.19 -5.82
C ASN A 11 -8.08 -12.26 -5.32
N TRP A 12 -7.81 -11.76 -4.12
CA TRP A 12 -6.50 -11.84 -3.48
C TRP A 12 -6.04 -13.29 -3.27
N ARG A 13 -6.95 -14.22 -2.95
CA ARG A 13 -6.60 -15.65 -2.80
C ARG A 13 -5.94 -16.24 -4.06
N ARG A 14 -6.17 -15.68 -5.24
CA ARG A 14 -5.53 -16.15 -6.49
C ARG A 14 -4.05 -15.74 -6.56
N SER A 15 -3.69 -14.57 -6.04
CA SER A 15 -2.32 -14.04 -6.08
C SER A 15 -1.54 -14.21 -4.77
N ILE A 16 -2.21 -14.58 -3.67
CA ILE A 16 -1.58 -14.73 -2.34
C ILE A 16 -0.36 -15.64 -2.35
N LYS A 17 -0.39 -16.74 -3.10
CA LYS A 17 0.73 -17.69 -3.17
C LYS A 17 1.98 -17.02 -3.75
N THR A 18 1.80 -16.26 -4.82
CA THR A 18 2.88 -15.51 -5.49
C THR A 18 3.40 -14.40 -4.60
N SER A 19 2.51 -13.68 -3.92
CA SER A 19 2.88 -12.62 -2.96
C SER A 19 3.64 -13.18 -1.75
N ILE A 20 3.20 -14.30 -1.17
CA ILE A 20 3.90 -14.98 -0.07
C ILE A 20 5.27 -15.47 -0.53
N PHE A 21 5.35 -16.11 -1.70
CA PHE A 21 6.62 -16.59 -2.25
C PHE A 21 7.61 -15.43 -2.44
N ALA A 22 7.18 -14.32 -3.04
CA ALA A 22 7.99 -13.12 -3.21
C ALA A 22 8.46 -12.55 -1.86
N LEU A 23 7.56 -12.48 -0.87
CA LEU A 23 7.89 -12.01 0.47
C LEU A 23 8.91 -12.90 1.16
N VAL A 24 8.77 -14.23 1.08
CA VAL A 24 9.75 -15.19 1.60
C VAL A 24 11.11 -14.98 0.96
N CYS A 25 11.19 -14.86 -0.37
CA CYS A 25 12.44 -14.58 -1.08
C CYS A 25 13.10 -13.27 -0.60
N CYS A 26 12.30 -12.22 -0.35
CA CYS A 26 12.80 -10.93 0.15
C CYS A 26 13.26 -10.98 1.61
N MET A 27 12.81 -11.97 2.39
CA MET A 27 13.20 -12.18 3.79
C MET A 27 14.47 -13.02 3.92
N ILE A 28 14.91 -13.74 2.88
CA ILE A 28 16.12 -14.60 2.94
C ILE A 28 17.36 -13.79 3.34
N SER A 29 17.58 -12.64 2.70
CA SER A 29 18.76 -11.79 2.96
C SER A 29 18.82 -11.29 4.43
N PRO A 30 17.78 -10.63 4.97
CA PRO A 30 17.82 -10.19 6.37
C PRO A 30 17.89 -11.35 7.37
N ILE A 31 17.28 -12.51 7.09
CA ILE A 31 17.39 -13.70 7.94
C ILE A 31 18.83 -14.24 7.97
N ILE A 32 19.48 -14.39 6.81
CA ILE A 32 20.88 -14.86 6.75
C ILE A 32 21.81 -13.88 7.47
N SER A 33 21.61 -12.59 7.28
CA SER A 33 22.35 -11.51 7.96
C SER A 33 22.17 -11.57 9.48
N ALA A 34 20.93 -11.78 9.96
CA ALA A 34 20.64 -11.95 11.39
C ALA A 34 21.28 -13.21 11.98
N LEU A 35 21.22 -14.35 11.28
CA LEU A 35 21.84 -15.61 11.71
C LEU A 35 23.37 -15.53 11.83
N ARG A 36 24.00 -14.66 11.03
CA ARG A 36 25.44 -14.36 11.10
C ARG A 36 25.81 -13.35 12.20
N GLY A 37 24.83 -12.85 12.94
CA GLY A 37 25.04 -11.79 13.93
C GLY A 37 25.40 -10.43 13.33
N GLN A 38 25.27 -10.26 12.00
CA GLN A 38 25.63 -9.05 11.27
C GLN A 38 24.37 -8.39 10.73
N LEU A 39 23.44 -8.05 11.63
CA LEU A 39 22.15 -7.49 11.27
C LEU A 39 22.33 -6.14 10.56
N ASN A 40 22.16 -6.14 9.25
CA ASN A 40 22.19 -4.93 8.44
C ASN A 40 20.76 -4.37 8.35
N PHE A 41 20.57 -3.19 8.93
CA PHE A 41 19.26 -2.53 8.99
C PHE A 41 18.77 -2.04 7.63
N GLY A 42 19.67 -1.73 6.70
CA GLY A 42 19.33 -1.45 5.31
C GLY A 42 18.56 -2.60 4.65
N TYR A 43 18.95 -3.85 4.92
CA TYR A 43 18.18 -5.03 4.44
C TYR A 43 16.78 -5.10 5.03
N VAL A 44 16.62 -4.76 6.31
CA VAL A 44 15.30 -4.78 6.97
C VAL A 44 14.37 -3.75 6.33
N ILE A 45 14.84 -2.53 6.09
CA ILE A 45 14.04 -1.47 5.42
C ILE A 45 13.71 -1.86 3.98
N MET A 46 14.70 -2.37 3.25
CA MET A 46 14.48 -2.83 1.88
C MET A 46 13.37 -3.88 1.85
N THR A 47 13.38 -4.83 2.78
CA THR A 47 12.34 -5.86 2.87
C THR A 47 10.97 -5.28 3.22
N ILE A 48 10.87 -4.28 4.11
CA ILE A 48 9.59 -3.58 4.37
C ILE A 48 9.11 -2.86 3.11
N GLY A 49 10.00 -2.17 2.39
CA GLY A 49 9.65 -1.44 1.17
C GLY A 49 9.13 -2.39 0.09
N ILE A 50 9.82 -3.51 -0.13
CA ILE A 50 9.38 -4.52 -1.11
C ILE A 50 8.08 -5.19 -0.68
N ALA A 51 7.93 -5.54 0.61
CA ALA A 51 6.68 -6.08 1.13
C ALA A 51 5.52 -5.10 0.90
N SER A 52 5.71 -3.83 1.29
CA SER A 52 4.71 -2.77 1.11
C SER A 52 4.31 -2.62 -0.36
N PHE A 53 5.27 -2.72 -1.28
CA PHE A 53 4.99 -2.71 -2.72
C PHE A 53 4.21 -3.96 -3.20
N ILE A 54 4.61 -5.16 -2.79
CA ILE A 54 3.91 -6.40 -3.14
C ILE A 54 2.45 -6.32 -2.68
N PHE A 55 2.20 -5.85 -1.47
CA PHE A 55 0.84 -5.70 -0.97
C PHE A 55 0.08 -4.52 -1.58
N GLY A 56 0.73 -3.38 -1.83
CA GLY A 56 0.13 -2.29 -2.60
C GLY A 56 -0.31 -2.74 -4.00
N SER A 57 0.45 -3.65 -4.63
CA SER A 57 0.08 -4.23 -5.93
C SER A 57 -1.20 -5.06 -5.88
N ILE A 58 -1.52 -5.66 -4.73
CA ILE A 58 -2.77 -6.43 -4.53
C ILE A 58 -3.98 -5.49 -4.54
N GLU A 59 -3.86 -4.33 -3.91
CA GLU A 59 -4.93 -3.33 -3.85
C GLU A 59 -5.28 -2.81 -5.24
N VAL A 60 -4.24 -2.44 -5.99
CA VAL A 60 -4.34 -2.02 -7.39
C VAL A 60 -4.93 -3.13 -8.26
N SER A 61 -4.46 -4.37 -8.06
CA SER A 61 -4.99 -5.52 -8.78
C SER A 61 -6.49 -5.70 -8.52
N SER A 62 -7.00 -5.41 -7.32
CA SER A 62 -8.44 -5.52 -7.04
C SER A 62 -9.28 -4.58 -7.90
N VAL A 63 -8.82 -3.34 -8.12
CA VAL A 63 -9.54 -2.37 -8.97
C VAL A 63 -9.38 -2.75 -10.45
N PHE A 64 -8.18 -3.20 -10.83
CA PHE A 64 -7.89 -3.67 -12.18
C PHE A 64 -8.74 -4.89 -12.58
N TYR A 65 -8.88 -5.88 -11.70
CA TYR A 65 -9.72 -7.06 -11.94
C TYR A 65 -11.20 -6.68 -12.07
N ASP A 66 -11.69 -5.76 -11.26
CA ASP A 66 -13.07 -5.28 -11.36
C ASP A 66 -13.33 -4.54 -12.68
N GLU A 67 -12.34 -3.79 -13.19
CA GLU A 67 -12.44 -3.13 -14.48
C GLU A 67 -12.37 -4.14 -15.65
N GLN A 68 -11.50 -5.15 -15.57
CA GLN A 68 -11.38 -6.18 -16.62
C GLN A 68 -12.57 -7.15 -16.69
N SER A 69 -13.17 -7.46 -15.54
CA SER A 69 -14.28 -8.42 -15.47
C SER A 69 -15.65 -7.80 -15.75
N GLY A 70 -15.72 -6.48 -15.97
CA GLY A 70 -16.98 -5.75 -16.10
C GLY A 70 -17.75 -5.63 -14.77
N PHE A 71 -17.10 -5.89 -13.63
CA PHE A 71 -17.74 -5.79 -12.32
C PHE A 71 -18.21 -4.35 -12.04
N LEU A 72 -17.50 -3.35 -12.56
CA LEU A 72 -17.95 -1.95 -12.50
C LEU A 72 -19.30 -1.74 -13.18
N ASP A 73 -19.57 -2.39 -14.31
CA ASP A 73 -20.84 -2.29 -15.02
C ASP A 73 -21.96 -2.98 -14.22
N LEU A 74 -21.65 -4.10 -13.54
CA LEU A 74 -22.56 -4.73 -12.59
C LEU A 74 -22.87 -3.83 -11.39
N ILE A 75 -21.87 -3.10 -10.86
CA ILE A 75 -22.09 -2.13 -9.78
C ILE A 75 -23.05 -1.03 -10.25
N TYR A 76 -22.91 -0.54 -11.49
CA TYR A 76 -23.85 0.46 -12.03
C TYR A 76 -25.27 -0.08 -12.24
N ALA A 77 -25.42 -1.36 -12.53
CA ALA A 77 -26.71 -2.01 -12.76
C ALA A 77 -27.41 -2.49 -11.47
N THR A 78 -26.72 -2.47 -10.32
CA THR A 78 -27.26 -2.93 -9.04
C THR A 78 -27.59 -1.74 -8.13
N PRO A 79 -28.43 -1.91 -7.09
CA PRO A 79 -28.72 -0.84 -6.11
C PRO A 79 -27.52 -0.51 -5.20
N ILE A 80 -26.32 -1.00 -5.52
CA ILE A 80 -25.10 -0.68 -4.81
C ILE A 80 -24.62 0.70 -5.27
N SER A 81 -24.75 1.70 -4.40
CA SER A 81 -24.21 3.04 -4.66
C SER A 81 -22.70 2.99 -4.97
N GLU A 82 -22.27 3.74 -5.97
CA GLU A 82 -20.86 3.98 -6.34
C GLU A 82 -20.00 4.38 -5.12
N GLU A 83 -20.58 5.15 -4.20
CA GLU A 83 -19.93 5.58 -2.96
C GLU A 83 -19.57 4.41 -2.06
N ARG A 84 -20.43 3.39 -1.95
CA ARG A 84 -20.17 2.18 -1.18
C ARG A 84 -19.08 1.33 -1.82
N TYR A 85 -19.02 1.27 -3.15
CA TYR A 85 -17.98 0.57 -3.87
C TYR A 85 -16.60 1.21 -3.64
N ILE A 86 -16.50 2.53 -3.81
CA ILE A 86 -15.24 3.26 -3.59
C ILE A 86 -14.82 3.18 -2.12
N THR A 87 -15.77 3.37 -1.19
CA THR A 87 -15.48 3.23 0.24
C THR A 87 -14.95 1.82 0.55
N SER A 88 -15.46 0.75 -0.08
CA SER A 88 -14.87 -0.58 0.12
C SER A 88 -13.44 -0.70 -0.37
N LYS A 89 -13.05 -0.06 -1.48
CA LYS A 89 -11.66 -0.11 -1.98
C LYS A 89 -10.68 0.59 -1.06
N PHE A 90 -11.04 1.76 -0.56
CA PHE A 90 -10.23 2.47 0.43
C PHE A 90 -10.16 1.73 1.78
N VAL A 91 -11.28 1.14 2.25
CA VAL A 91 -11.27 0.33 3.48
C VAL A 91 -10.45 -0.95 3.30
N PHE A 92 -10.53 -1.61 2.14
CA PHE A 92 -9.70 -2.76 1.83
C PHE A 92 -8.21 -2.39 1.86
N SER A 93 -7.83 -1.25 1.28
CA SER A 93 -6.46 -0.72 1.35
C SER A 93 -5.97 -0.52 2.78
N VAL A 94 -6.78 0.12 3.64
CA VAL A 94 -6.44 0.29 5.07
C VAL A 94 -6.26 -1.06 5.78
N LEU A 95 -7.12 -2.04 5.51
CA LEU A 95 -7.02 -3.37 6.11
C LEU A 95 -5.74 -4.09 5.71
N ILE A 96 -5.35 -4.01 4.43
CA ILE A 96 -4.11 -4.61 3.92
C ILE A 96 -2.90 -3.93 4.58
N HIS A 97 -2.84 -2.60 4.62
CA HIS A 97 -1.74 -1.87 5.27
C HIS A 97 -1.65 -2.16 6.77
N LEU A 98 -2.78 -2.33 7.47
CA LEU A 98 -2.79 -2.73 8.87
C LEU A 98 -2.18 -4.13 9.07
N ILE A 99 -2.50 -5.09 8.20
CA ILE A 99 -1.91 -6.44 8.24
C ILE A 99 -0.39 -6.37 8.05
N ILE A 100 0.07 -5.60 7.06
CA ILE A 100 1.52 -5.42 6.81
C ILE A 100 2.19 -4.81 8.02
N PHE A 101 1.59 -3.77 8.61
CA PHE A 101 2.14 -3.10 9.79
C PHE A 101 2.33 -4.06 10.95
N LEU A 102 1.31 -4.86 11.26
CA LEU A 102 1.37 -5.83 12.34
C LEU A 102 2.45 -6.89 12.06
N VAL A 103 2.47 -7.47 10.85
CA VAL A 103 3.44 -8.50 10.47
C VAL A 103 4.87 -7.96 10.51
N ALA A 104 5.12 -6.80 9.89
CA ALA A 104 6.43 -6.17 9.86
C ALA A 104 6.91 -5.77 11.27
N SER A 105 6.02 -5.28 12.12
CA SER A 105 6.36 -4.92 13.51
C SER A 105 6.73 -6.15 14.34
N ILE A 106 6.01 -7.27 14.17
CA ILE A 106 6.33 -8.54 14.85
C ILE A 106 7.72 -9.03 14.41
N VAL A 107 8.00 -9.02 13.11
CA VAL A 107 9.30 -9.44 12.57
C VAL A 107 10.43 -8.55 13.11
N MET A 108 10.24 -7.23 13.13
CA MET A 108 11.25 -6.30 13.66
C MET A 108 11.53 -6.52 15.14
N LEU A 109 10.49 -6.68 15.95
CA LEU A 109 10.62 -6.96 17.37
C LEU A 109 11.35 -8.29 17.62
N ALA A 110 11.00 -9.34 16.87
CA ALA A 110 11.64 -10.65 17.00
C ALA A 110 13.13 -10.63 16.65
N ILE A 111 13.54 -9.79 15.69
CA ILE A 111 14.90 -9.75 15.17
C ILE A 111 15.81 -8.81 15.97
N SER A 112 15.31 -7.64 16.38
CA SER A 112 16.14 -6.56 16.95
C SER A 112 15.82 -6.21 18.41
N ASN A 113 14.63 -6.60 18.90
CA ASN A 113 14.08 -6.17 20.18
C ASN A 113 14.07 -4.62 20.38
N ASP A 114 14.06 -3.85 19.28
CA ASP A 114 14.11 -2.39 19.30
C ASP A 114 12.73 -1.80 18.95
N ILE A 115 12.09 -1.18 19.94
CA ILE A 115 10.76 -0.54 19.80
C ILE A 115 10.83 0.68 18.88
N GLU A 116 11.98 1.33 18.72
CA GLU A 116 12.13 2.50 17.82
C GLU A 116 11.85 2.11 16.36
N LEU A 117 12.16 0.86 15.97
CA LEU A 117 11.88 0.38 14.62
C LEU A 117 10.39 0.30 14.30
N ILE A 118 9.53 0.11 15.31
CA ILE A 118 8.07 0.15 15.11
C ILE A 118 7.62 1.53 14.66
N LYS A 119 8.24 2.60 15.19
CA LYS A 119 7.95 3.98 14.77
C LYS A 119 8.38 4.22 13.33
N ILE A 120 9.55 3.71 12.93
CA ILE A 120 10.03 3.78 11.54
C ILE A 120 9.07 3.01 10.62
N ASN A 121 8.67 1.79 11.00
CA ASN A 121 7.72 0.99 10.25
C ASN A 121 6.36 1.69 10.09
N PHE A 122 5.86 2.31 11.15
CA PHE A 122 4.65 3.12 11.11
C PHE A 122 4.75 4.25 10.08
N LEU A 123 5.83 5.03 10.11
CA LEU A 123 6.05 6.12 9.15
C LEU A 123 6.13 5.62 7.70
N ILE A 124 6.88 4.54 7.45
CA ILE A 124 7.01 3.94 6.12
C ILE A 124 5.64 3.50 5.60
N ILE A 125 4.84 2.82 6.44
CA ILE A 125 3.53 2.32 6.05
C ILE A 125 2.51 3.44 5.84
N SER A 126 2.54 4.49 6.66
CA SER A 126 1.72 5.69 6.43
C SER A 126 2.00 6.33 5.08
N ILE A 127 3.28 6.53 4.73
CA ILE A 127 3.67 7.07 3.42
C ILE A 127 3.17 6.17 2.28
N TYR A 128 3.35 4.84 2.41
CA TYR A 128 2.86 3.88 1.43
C TYR A 128 1.34 3.90 1.27
N MET A 129 0.61 4.01 2.37
CA MET A 129 -0.85 4.07 2.38
C MET A 129 -1.35 5.32 1.66
N ILE A 130 -0.71 6.48 1.87
CA ILE A 130 -1.01 7.71 1.13
C ILE A 130 -0.80 7.51 -0.37
N CYS A 131 0.32 6.91 -0.78
CA CYS A 131 0.58 6.59 -2.18
C CYS A 131 -0.50 5.67 -2.76
N CYS A 132 -0.97 4.68 -1.99
CA CYS A 132 -2.03 3.78 -2.41
C CYS A 132 -3.39 4.50 -2.56
N PHE A 133 -3.73 5.41 -1.64
CA PHE A 133 -4.94 6.25 -1.75
C PHE A 133 -4.93 7.12 -3.01
N VAL A 134 -3.79 7.74 -3.31
CA VAL A 134 -3.58 8.52 -4.54
C VAL A 134 -3.78 7.63 -5.77
N ASN A 135 -3.15 6.45 -5.79
CA ASN A 135 -3.25 5.51 -6.90
C ASN A 135 -4.69 5.04 -7.13
N ILE A 136 -5.40 4.64 -6.07
CA ILE A 136 -6.80 4.22 -6.17
C ILE A 136 -7.67 5.36 -6.73
N ALA A 137 -7.50 6.59 -6.23
CA ALA A 137 -8.24 7.73 -6.74
C ALA A 137 -7.96 7.98 -8.23
N PHE A 138 -6.69 7.95 -8.63
CA PHE A 138 -6.32 8.16 -10.03
C PHE A 138 -6.74 7.01 -10.96
N MET A 139 -6.85 5.77 -10.47
CA MET A 139 -7.40 4.67 -11.26
C MET A 139 -8.84 4.92 -11.66
N PHE A 140 -9.64 5.52 -10.76
CA PHE A 140 -11.01 5.90 -11.10
C PHE A 140 -11.08 7.03 -12.14
N LYS A 141 -10.05 7.87 -12.24
CA LYS A 141 -9.97 8.96 -13.23
C LYS A 141 -9.42 8.51 -14.58
N PHE A 142 -8.24 7.89 -14.59
CA PHE A 142 -7.45 7.64 -15.79
C PHE A 142 -7.51 6.18 -16.27
N GLY A 143 -8.21 5.31 -15.54
CA GLY A 143 -8.25 3.87 -15.78
C GLY A 143 -7.07 3.11 -15.17
N CYS A 144 -7.28 1.82 -14.89
CA CYS A 144 -6.32 1.03 -14.12
C CYS A 144 -4.98 0.78 -14.84
N LYS A 145 -4.98 0.59 -16.17
CA LYS A 145 -3.76 0.29 -16.94
C LYS A 145 -2.70 1.38 -16.83
N ASN A 146 -3.09 2.64 -17.01
CA ASN A 146 -2.16 3.76 -17.03
C ASN A 146 -1.52 4.00 -15.66
N ILE A 147 -2.32 3.89 -14.58
CA ILE A 147 -1.83 4.12 -13.22
C ILE A 147 -1.00 2.95 -12.70
N PHE A 148 -1.32 1.71 -13.08
CA PHE A 148 -0.46 0.58 -12.74
C PHE A 148 0.95 0.77 -13.29
N THR A 149 1.08 1.14 -14.58
CA THR A 149 2.40 1.42 -15.19
C THR A 149 3.11 2.58 -14.49
N LEU A 150 2.40 3.67 -14.17
CA LEU A 150 2.96 4.81 -13.45
C LEU A 150 3.49 4.39 -12.07
N MET A 151 2.72 3.59 -11.32
CA MET A 151 3.12 3.07 -10.02
C MET A 151 4.41 2.24 -10.10
N MET A 152 4.51 1.35 -11.09
CA MET A 152 5.71 0.54 -11.31
C MET A 152 6.95 1.41 -11.59
N VAL A 153 6.79 2.43 -12.44
CA VAL A 153 7.88 3.36 -12.79
C VAL A 153 8.32 4.16 -11.57
N VAL A 154 7.37 4.74 -10.82
CA VAL A 154 7.68 5.51 -9.60
C VAL A 154 8.38 4.64 -8.56
N PHE A 155 7.89 3.41 -8.34
CA PHE A 155 8.53 2.49 -7.41
C PHE A 155 9.94 2.10 -7.86
N MET A 156 10.15 1.81 -9.14
CA MET A 156 11.49 1.54 -9.67
C MET A 156 12.44 2.72 -9.45
N ILE A 157 12.00 3.94 -9.75
CA ILE A 157 12.81 5.15 -9.53
C ILE A 157 13.17 5.29 -8.05
N LEU A 158 12.20 5.19 -7.14
CA LEU A 158 12.44 5.27 -5.70
C LEU A 158 13.39 4.17 -5.21
N PHE A 159 13.23 2.94 -5.71
CA PHE A 159 14.10 1.82 -5.37
C PHE A 159 15.54 2.03 -5.85
N PHE A 160 15.74 2.43 -7.11
CA PHE A 160 17.07 2.75 -7.63
C PHE A 160 17.71 3.91 -6.86
N THR A 161 16.93 4.95 -6.55
CA THR A 161 17.42 6.08 -5.75
C THR A 161 17.87 5.59 -4.38
N ALA A 162 17.04 4.81 -3.68
CA ALA A 162 17.40 4.27 -2.37
C ALA A 162 18.64 3.35 -2.42
N TYR A 163 18.78 2.56 -3.48
CA TYR A 163 19.96 1.72 -3.72
C TYR A 163 21.22 2.56 -3.95
N PHE A 164 21.16 3.59 -4.79
CA PHE A 164 22.31 4.47 -5.09
C PHE A 164 22.76 5.31 -3.89
N PHE A 165 21.83 5.81 -3.08
CA PHE A 165 22.15 6.55 -1.86
C PHE A 165 22.60 5.64 -0.69
N GLY A 166 22.44 4.33 -0.84
CA GLY A 166 22.73 3.33 0.18
C GLY A 166 21.62 3.25 1.23
N PHE A 167 20.96 2.10 1.32
CA PHE A 167 19.89 1.85 2.29
C PHE A 167 20.33 2.10 3.74
N ASP A 168 21.61 1.84 4.06
CA ASP A 168 22.18 2.09 5.38
C ASP A 168 22.25 3.58 5.73
N ASN A 169 22.62 4.45 4.77
CA ASN A 169 22.66 5.90 5.00
C ASN A 169 21.25 6.46 5.23
N ILE A 170 20.27 5.98 4.45
CA ILE A 170 18.86 6.38 4.61
C ILE A 170 18.34 5.90 5.97
N PHE A 171 18.73 4.71 6.41
CA PHE A 171 18.37 4.21 7.73
C PHE A 171 18.97 5.06 8.85
N GLU A 172 20.26 5.34 8.81
CA GLU A 172 20.92 6.13 9.86
C GLU A 172 20.30 7.53 9.96
N PHE A 173 19.99 8.14 8.82
CA PHE A 173 19.24 9.40 8.75
C PHE A 173 17.86 9.26 9.43
N MET A 174 17.06 8.26 9.03
CA MET A 174 15.74 8.03 9.62
C MET A 174 15.84 7.71 11.12
N LYS A 175 16.79 6.88 11.56
CA LYS A 175 16.95 6.50 12.96
C LYS A 175 17.33 7.70 13.81
N LYS A 176 18.27 8.54 13.34
CA LYS A 176 18.70 9.76 14.04
C LYS A 176 17.54 10.73 14.23
N ASP A 177 16.72 10.92 13.20
CA ASP A 177 15.57 11.82 13.27
C ASP A 177 14.42 11.21 14.07
N VAL A 178 14.13 9.92 13.89
CA VAL A 178 13.04 9.20 14.58
C VAL A 178 13.29 9.04 16.07
N LYS A 179 14.55 8.89 16.50
CA LYS A 179 14.90 8.86 17.92
C LYS A 179 14.53 10.17 18.64
N ASN A 180 14.63 11.30 17.94
CA ASN A 180 14.23 12.62 18.44
C ASN A 180 12.74 12.93 18.17
N THR A 181 12.03 12.04 17.50
CA THR A 181 10.64 12.26 17.10
C THR A 181 9.69 11.88 18.24
N TYR A 182 8.99 12.87 18.78
CA TYR A 182 7.99 12.70 19.82
C TYR A 182 6.78 11.90 19.32
N TYR A 183 6.11 11.16 20.22
CA TYR A 183 4.83 10.46 19.93
C TYR A 183 3.77 11.37 19.29
N LEU A 184 3.86 12.68 19.54
CA LEU A 184 3.06 13.72 18.90
C LEU A 184 3.15 13.70 17.37
N VAL A 185 4.34 13.49 16.79
CA VAL A 185 4.52 13.44 15.34
C VAL A 185 3.86 12.19 14.75
N SER A 186 4.00 11.03 15.40
CA SER A 186 3.29 9.80 14.98
C SER A 186 1.77 10.00 15.04
N GLY A 187 1.26 10.69 16.07
CA GLY A 187 -0.15 11.07 16.16
C GLY A 187 -0.60 12.03 15.04
N LEU A 188 0.24 13.00 14.68
CA LEU A 188 -0.02 13.91 13.56
C LEU A 188 -0.03 13.18 12.21
N VAL A 189 0.90 12.25 11.98
CA VAL A 189 0.93 11.43 10.76
C VAL A 189 -0.34 10.60 10.65
N LEU A 190 -0.79 9.96 11.74
CA LEU A 190 -2.05 9.23 11.75
C LEU A 190 -3.26 10.13 11.45
N LEU A 191 -3.26 11.36 11.98
CA LEU A 191 -4.32 12.33 11.70
C LEU A 191 -4.31 12.75 10.22
N ILE A 192 -3.12 12.97 9.64
CA ILE A 192 -2.95 13.24 8.21
C ILE A 192 -3.48 12.08 7.38
N ASP A 193 -3.15 10.84 7.72
CA ASP A 193 -3.63 9.63 7.03
C ASP A 193 -5.16 9.55 7.02
N VAL A 194 -5.80 9.82 8.16
CA VAL A 194 -7.27 9.83 8.29
C VAL A 194 -7.88 10.94 7.44
N VAL A 195 -7.32 12.14 7.45
CA VAL A 195 -7.80 13.26 6.63
C VAL A 195 -7.65 12.92 5.14
N LEU A 196 -6.48 12.42 4.73
CA LEU A 196 -6.20 12.04 3.34
C LEU A 196 -7.10 10.89 2.88
N PHE A 197 -7.42 9.92 3.74
CA PHE A 197 -8.41 8.89 3.46
C PHE A 197 -9.76 9.52 3.03
N PHE A 198 -10.28 10.47 3.80
CA PHE A 198 -11.56 11.10 3.48
C PHE A 198 -11.48 11.96 2.21
N VAL A 199 -10.38 12.69 2.02
CA VAL A 199 -10.14 13.52 0.83
C VAL A 199 -10.07 12.67 -0.44
N PHE A 200 -9.22 11.65 -0.47
CA PHE A 200 -9.04 10.80 -1.65
C PHE A 200 -10.26 9.92 -1.92
N LYS A 201 -10.97 9.46 -0.88
CA LYS A 201 -12.27 8.79 -1.05
C LYS A 201 -13.27 9.70 -1.78
N LYS A 202 -13.39 10.96 -1.35
CA LYS A 202 -14.29 11.93 -1.97
C LYS A 202 -13.88 12.24 -3.42
N LEU A 203 -12.59 12.38 -3.68
CA LEU A 203 -12.05 12.54 -5.03
C LEU A 203 -12.33 11.32 -5.92
N GLY A 204 -12.13 10.12 -5.41
CA GLY A 204 -12.44 8.88 -6.13
C GLY A 204 -13.92 8.82 -6.54
N ILE A 205 -14.84 9.21 -5.64
CA ILE A 205 -16.28 9.28 -5.93
C ILE A 205 -16.57 10.25 -7.07
N LYS A 206 -15.96 11.44 -7.01
CA LYS A 206 -16.09 12.44 -8.07
C LYS A 206 -15.60 11.89 -9.41
N TYR A 207 -14.40 11.32 -9.43
CA TYR A 207 -13.78 10.81 -10.67
C TYR A 207 -14.54 9.64 -11.29
N LEU A 208 -15.09 8.73 -10.49
CA LEU A 208 -15.89 7.62 -11.02
C LEU A 208 -17.18 8.12 -11.68
N LYS A 209 -17.85 9.12 -11.07
CA LYS A 209 -19.06 9.75 -11.63
C LYS A 209 -18.78 10.48 -12.93
N GLU A 210 -17.69 11.27 -12.99
CA GLU A 210 -17.24 11.94 -14.22
C GLU A 210 -16.99 10.93 -15.34
N ARG A 211 -16.25 9.86 -15.04
CA ARG A 211 -15.93 8.80 -16.03
C ARG A 211 -17.17 8.07 -16.56
N LYS A 212 -18.20 7.89 -15.73
CA LYS A 212 -19.49 7.31 -16.16
C LYS A 212 -20.22 8.23 -17.13
N ASN A 213 -20.26 9.52 -16.82
CA ASN A 213 -20.90 10.52 -17.69
C ASN A 213 -20.18 10.60 -19.06
N ASP A 214 -18.85 10.60 -19.05
CA ASP A 214 -18.05 10.61 -20.29
C ASP A 214 -18.28 9.36 -21.14
N LYS A 215 -18.51 8.19 -20.53
CA LYS A 215 -18.85 6.97 -21.28
C LYS A 215 -20.28 7.01 -21.86
N SER A 216 -21.22 7.64 -21.15
CA SER A 216 -22.62 7.74 -21.61
C SER A 216 -22.83 8.76 -22.75
N SER A 217 -21.91 9.71 -22.95
CA SER A 217 -21.98 10.67 -24.06
C SER A 217 -21.57 10.10 -25.42
N PHE A 218 -21.12 8.84 -25.48
CA PHE A 218 -20.74 8.15 -26.72
C PHE A 218 -21.75 7.06 -27.15
N VAL A 219 -22.92 6.97 -26.50
CA VAL A 219 -24.00 6.02 -26.84
C VAL A 219 -25.22 6.77 -27.34
#